data_AF-A0A7S3TW10-F1
#
_entry.id   AF-A0A7S3TW10-F1
#
_cell.length_a   1.000
_cell.length_b   1.000
_cell.length_c   1.000
_cell.angle_alpha   90.00
_cell.angle_beta   90.00
_cell.angle_gamma   90.00
#
_symmetry.space_group_name_H-M   'P 1'
#
loop_
_entity.id
_entity.type
_entity.pdbx_description
1 polymer ?
#
loop_
_entity_poly.entity_id
_entity_poly.type
_entity_poly.pdbx_seq_one_letter_code
_entity_poly.pdbx_strand_id
1 'polypeptide(L)'
;SMSIELLVCDEGQRLKNHKAKTFTLLHALACKRRLVLTGTPLQNDLWEFFSLLTFVGAGPFVGSRASFASTFVKPIARAQDGASDGREASRADKEFAAAKLLELSRRLETVMLRRGAEINEKSLPPLVSLVIVVRLTPLQTALYSFFLESRRETLR
;
A
#
# COMPACT_ATOMS: atom_id res chain seq x y z
N SER A 1 23.97 -23.40 -17.82
CA SER A 1 22.72 -22.62 -17.89
C SER A 1 23.04 -21.16 -17.59
N MET A 2 22.37 -20.19 -18.22
CA MET A 2 22.49 -18.80 -17.80
C MET A 2 21.87 -18.64 -16.42
N SER A 3 22.67 -18.30 -15.41
CA SER A 3 22.18 -17.99 -14.06
C SER A 3 22.03 -16.48 -13.90
N ILE A 4 20.84 -16.00 -13.57
CA ILE A 4 20.60 -14.58 -13.29
C ILE A 4 21.09 -14.29 -11.87
N GLU A 5 22.11 -13.46 -11.70
CA GLU A 5 22.64 -13.16 -10.36
C GLU A 5 21.84 -12.11 -9.59
N LEU A 6 21.23 -11.17 -10.31
CA LEU A 6 20.46 -10.06 -9.78
C LEU A 6 19.30 -9.74 -10.73
N LEU A 7 18.10 -9.62 -10.16
CA LEU A 7 16.92 -9.09 -10.84
C LEU A 7 16.56 -7.75 -10.20
N VAL A 8 16.51 -6.69 -11.02
CA VAL A 8 16.06 -5.36 -10.59
C VAL A 8 14.71 -5.08 -11.25
N CYS A 9 13.70 -4.84 -10.43
CA CYS A 9 12.37 -4.47 -10.87
C CYS A 9 12.12 -3.00 -10.53
N ASP A 10 12.06 -2.15 -11.54
CA ASP A 10 11.59 -0.78 -11.38
C ASP A 10 10.04 -0.73 -11.38
N GLU A 11 9.49 0.30 -10.74
CA GLU A 11 8.05 0.48 -10.55
C GLU A 11 7.36 -0.73 -9.93
N GLY A 12 7.91 -1.22 -8.81
CA GLY A 12 7.47 -2.38 -8.06
C GLY A 12 5.98 -2.41 -7.71
N GLN A 13 5.29 -1.26 -7.71
CA GLN A 13 3.84 -1.22 -7.62
C GLN A 13 3.14 -1.99 -8.76
N ARG A 14 3.79 -2.23 -9.89
CA ARG A 14 3.27 -3.11 -10.96
C ARG A 14 3.25 -4.59 -10.57
N LEU A 15 4.02 -4.97 -9.56
CA LEU A 15 4.15 -6.35 -9.05
C LEU A 15 3.22 -6.66 -7.86
N LYS A 16 2.33 -5.71 -7.51
CA LYS A 16 1.37 -5.84 -6.40
C LYS A 16 0.38 -7.01 -6.60
N ASN A 17 0.00 -7.29 -7.85
CA ASN A 17 -0.93 -8.35 -8.16
C ASN A 17 -0.21 -9.68 -8.39
N HIS A 18 -0.25 -10.56 -7.37
CA HIS A 18 0.30 -11.92 -7.43
C HIS A 18 -0.30 -12.80 -8.53
N LYS A 19 -1.49 -12.46 -9.08
CA LYS A 19 -2.14 -13.16 -10.19
C LYS A 19 -1.68 -12.65 -11.56
N ALA A 20 -0.93 -11.55 -11.62
CA ALA A 20 -0.43 -11.03 -12.88
C ALA A 20 0.59 -12.02 -13.48
N LYS A 21 0.46 -12.31 -14.78
CA LYS A 21 1.40 -13.18 -15.52
C LYS A 21 2.86 -12.75 -15.32
N THR A 22 3.10 -11.44 -15.27
CA THR A 22 4.42 -10.85 -15.01
C THR A 22 5.00 -11.27 -13.66
N PHE A 23 4.19 -11.26 -12.59
CA PHE A 23 4.64 -11.68 -11.27
C PHE A 23 5.05 -13.14 -11.28
N THR A 24 4.21 -14.03 -11.83
CA THR A 24 4.49 -15.47 -11.88
C THR A 24 5.75 -15.77 -12.68
N LEU A 25 5.93 -15.13 -13.85
CA LEU A 25 7.12 -15.31 -14.69
C LEU A 25 8.38 -14.83 -13.99
N LEU A 26 8.38 -13.61 -13.44
CA LEU A 26 9.55 -13.06 -12.73
C LEU A 26 9.86 -13.86 -11.46
N HIS A 27 8.84 -14.35 -10.77
CA HIS A 27 9.02 -15.17 -9.57
C HIS A 27 9.61 -16.56 -9.91
N ALA A 28 9.29 -17.12 -11.07
CA ALA A 28 9.85 -18.40 -11.54
C ALA A 28 11.30 -18.30 -12.03
N LEU A 29 11.81 -17.09 -12.31
CA LEU A 29 13.20 -16.91 -12.70
C LEU A 29 14.15 -17.33 -11.57
N ALA A 30 15.05 -18.26 -11.90
CA ALA A 30 16.14 -18.68 -11.05
C ALA A 30 17.13 -17.52 -10.88
N CYS A 31 16.95 -16.77 -9.78
CA CYS A 31 17.77 -15.61 -9.47
C CYS A 31 18.20 -15.59 -8.01
N LYS A 32 19.49 -15.32 -7.75
CA LYS A 32 20.05 -15.31 -6.40
C LYS A 32 19.61 -14.08 -5.58
N ARG A 33 19.47 -12.91 -6.21
CA ARG A 33 19.21 -11.63 -5.54
C ARG A 33 18.11 -10.86 -6.27
N ARG A 34 17.18 -10.27 -5.54
CA ARG A 34 16.07 -9.50 -6.11
C ARG A 34 16.00 -8.13 -5.43
N LEU A 35 15.95 -7.08 -6.25
CA LEU A 35 15.79 -5.69 -5.82
C LEU A 35 14.54 -5.12 -6.45
N VAL A 36 13.69 -4.50 -5.64
CA VAL A 36 12.48 -3.81 -6.10
C VAL A 36 12.62 -2.34 -5.77
N LEU A 37 12.44 -1.50 -6.78
CA LEU A 37 12.40 -0.05 -6.66
C LEU A 37 10.93 0.38 -6.77
N THR A 38 10.46 1.22 -5.85
CA THR A 38 9.11 1.78 -5.92
C THR A 38 9.04 3.10 -5.20
N GLY A 39 8.36 4.08 -5.81
CA GLY A 39 8.04 5.36 -5.17
C GLY A 39 6.95 5.27 -4.11
N THR A 40 6.18 4.17 -4.06
CA THR A 40 4.97 4.05 -3.23
C THR A 40 4.91 2.72 -2.47
N PRO A 41 5.85 2.43 -1.56
CA PRO A 41 5.95 1.09 -0.97
C PRO A 41 4.79 0.73 -0.01
N LEU A 42 4.15 1.72 0.62
CA LEU A 42 3.30 1.51 1.80
C LEU A 42 1.87 2.05 1.67
N GLN A 43 1.49 2.61 0.52
CA GLN A 43 0.34 3.51 0.52
C GLN A 43 -1.05 2.88 0.43
N ASN A 44 -1.25 1.60 0.04
CA ASN A 44 -2.64 1.12 -0.18
C ASN A 44 -3.00 -0.34 0.14
N ASP A 45 -2.09 -1.24 0.56
CA ASP A 45 -2.49 -2.59 1.02
C ASP A 45 -1.30 -3.32 1.68
N LEU A 46 -1.48 -3.79 2.92
CA LEU A 46 -0.47 -4.60 3.60
C LEU A 46 -0.24 -5.97 2.93
N TRP A 47 -1.21 -6.49 2.18
CA TRP A 47 -1.07 -7.71 1.41
C TRP A 47 -0.21 -7.55 0.16
N GLU A 48 -0.35 -6.42 -0.53
CA GLU A 48 0.54 -6.06 -1.63
C GLU A 48 1.98 -5.96 -1.13
N PHE A 49 2.16 -5.33 0.03
CA PHE A 49 3.46 -5.20 0.67
C PHE A 49 4.06 -6.56 1.06
N PHE A 50 3.28 -7.43 1.70
CA PHE A 50 3.71 -8.81 2.00
C PHE A 50 4.12 -9.59 0.75
N SER A 51 3.42 -9.37 -0.37
CA SER A 51 3.72 -10.01 -1.65
C SER A 51 5.07 -9.55 -2.19
N LEU A 52 5.38 -8.26 -2.10
CA LEU A 52 6.68 -7.70 -2.48
C LEU A 52 7.82 -8.22 -1.59
N LEU A 53 7.60 -8.28 -0.26
CA LEU A 53 8.58 -8.83 0.68
C LEU A 53 8.89 -10.30 0.38
N THR A 54 7.85 -11.09 0.12
CA THR A 54 8.02 -12.49 -0.26
C THR A 54 8.76 -12.61 -1.59
N PHE A 55 8.43 -11.76 -2.57
CA PHE A 55 9.08 -11.74 -3.87
C PHE A 55 10.59 -11.48 -3.79
N VAL A 56 11.04 -10.56 -2.91
CA VAL A 56 12.46 -10.26 -2.70
C VAL A 56 13.18 -11.24 -1.76
N GLY A 57 12.48 -12.23 -1.21
CA GLY A 57 13.04 -13.20 -0.27
C GLY A 57 13.10 -12.73 1.19
N ALA A 58 12.43 -11.62 1.52
CA ALA A 58 12.35 -11.05 2.87
C ALA A 58 11.16 -11.60 3.70
N GLY A 59 10.45 -12.63 3.20
CA GLY A 59 9.36 -13.28 3.94
C GLY A 59 9.69 -13.70 5.38
N PRO A 60 10.89 -14.25 5.68
CA PRO A 60 11.26 -14.64 7.04
C PRO A 60 11.25 -13.51 8.09
N PHE A 61 11.45 -12.25 7.68
CA PHE A 61 11.44 -11.10 8.59
C PHE A 61 10.04 -10.77 9.12
N VAL A 62 9.00 -11.17 8.39
CA VAL A 62 7.59 -10.85 8.69
C VAL A 62 6.74 -12.09 8.99
N GLY A 63 7.31 -13.28 8.83
CA GLY A 63 6.69 -14.55 9.15
C GLY A 63 5.79 -15.10 8.03
N SER A 64 5.04 -16.16 8.34
CA SER A 64 4.09 -16.76 7.39
C SER A 64 2.94 -15.80 7.07
N ARG A 65 2.26 -16.04 5.94
CA ARG A 65 1.07 -15.26 5.55
C ARG A 65 0.03 -15.16 6.67
N ALA A 66 -0.20 -16.27 7.39
CA ALA A 66 -1.15 -16.32 8.50
C ALA A 66 -0.70 -15.48 9.70
N SER A 67 0.59 -15.59 10.08
CA SER A 67 1.18 -14.81 11.17
C SER A 67 1.19 -13.32 10.84
N PHE A 68 1.53 -12.97 9.60
CA PHE A 68 1.51 -11.59 9.13
C PHE A 68 0.10 -11.00 9.22
N ALA A 69 -0.91 -11.78 8.83
CA ALA A 69 -2.30 -11.38 8.90
C ALA A 69 -2.76 -11.07 10.32
N SER A 70 -2.50 -11.99 11.26
CA SER A 70 -2.93 -11.84 12.66
C SER A 70 -2.15 -10.76 13.40
N THR A 71 -0.86 -10.58 13.07
CA THR A 71 0.04 -9.68 13.79
C THR A 71 -0.05 -8.24 13.29
N PHE A 72 -0.19 -8.03 11.98
CA PHE A 72 -0.14 -6.70 11.36
C PHE A 72 -1.44 -6.35 10.62
N VAL A 73 -1.90 -7.19 9.68
CA VAL A 73 -3.02 -6.82 8.81
C VAL A 73 -4.31 -6.57 9.58
N LYS A 74 -4.78 -7.53 10.39
CA LYS A 74 -6.06 -7.41 11.11
C LYS A 74 -6.05 -6.26 12.12
N PRO A 75 -5.02 -6.08 12.97
CA PRO A 75 -4.98 -4.95 13.90
C PRO A 75 -4.96 -3.58 13.22
N ILE A 76 -4.19 -3.43 12.13
CA ILE A 76 -4.07 -2.17 11.40
C ILE A 76 -5.36 -1.86 10.65
N ALA A 77 -5.95 -2.86 9.98
CA ALA A 77 -7.24 -2.73 9.32
C ALA A 77 -8.34 -2.33 10.31
N ARG A 78 -8.41 -2.95 11.49
CA ARG A 78 -9.39 -2.58 12.53
C ARG A 78 -9.30 -1.12 12.97
N ALA A 79 -8.10 -0.55 13.00
CA ALA A 79 -7.91 0.86 13.36
C ALA A 79 -8.26 1.84 12.23
N GLN A 80 -8.18 1.39 10.97
CA GLN A 80 -8.54 2.16 9.76
C GLN A 80 -10.03 2.05 9.45
N ASP A 81 -10.56 0.82 9.47
CA ASP A 81 -11.93 0.43 9.14
C ASP A 81 -12.84 0.49 10.37
N GLY A 82 -12.82 1.56 11.15
CA GLY A 82 -13.86 1.87 12.15
C GLY A 82 -15.28 2.07 11.54
N ALA A 83 -15.55 1.44 10.39
CA ALA A 83 -16.69 1.67 9.51
C ALA A 83 -17.34 0.37 9.01
N SER A 84 -16.76 -0.83 9.20
CA SER A 84 -17.49 -2.07 8.82
C SER A 84 -18.72 -2.31 9.70
N ASP A 85 -18.64 -1.89 10.98
CA ASP A 85 -19.69 -2.05 11.98
C ASP A 85 -20.28 -0.70 12.43
N GLY A 86 -19.91 0.41 11.76
CA GLY A 86 -20.40 1.76 12.06
C GLY A 86 -19.90 2.39 13.38
N ARG A 87 -18.89 1.79 14.04
CA ARG A 87 -18.27 2.34 15.26
C ARG A 87 -16.85 2.76 14.99
N GLU A 88 -16.55 4.05 15.23
CA GLU A 88 -15.19 4.57 15.15
C GLU A 88 -14.22 3.72 15.98
N ALA A 89 -13.04 3.46 15.41
CA ALA A 89 -11.99 2.72 16.10
C ALA A 89 -11.62 3.41 17.42
N SER A 90 -11.62 2.65 18.51
CA SER A 90 -11.22 3.13 19.84
C SER A 90 -9.80 3.69 19.82
N ARG A 91 -9.51 4.64 20.70
CA ARG A 91 -8.15 5.15 20.90
C ARG A 91 -7.15 4.02 21.15
N ALA A 92 -7.54 3.00 21.92
CA ALA A 92 -6.71 1.82 22.18
C ALA A 92 -6.41 1.01 20.92
N ASP A 93 -7.39 0.88 20.00
CA ASP A 93 -7.19 0.17 18.73
C ASP A 93 -6.20 0.93 17.83
N LYS A 94 -6.30 2.28 17.79
CA LYS A 94 -5.37 3.15 17.05
C LYS A 94 -3.95 3.09 17.61
N GLU A 95 -3.80 3.16 18.93
CA GLU A 95 -2.49 3.06 19.61
C GLU A 95 -1.85 1.68 19.37
N PHE A 96 -2.64 0.61 19.45
CA PHE A 96 -2.17 -0.74 19.17
C PHE A 96 -1.73 -0.92 17.70
N ALA A 97 -2.52 -0.40 16.74
CA ALA A 97 -2.16 -0.41 15.33
C ALA A 97 -0.87 0.39 15.05
N ALA A 98 -0.70 1.55 15.67
CA ALA A 98 0.52 2.34 15.57
C ALA A 98 1.74 1.56 16.10
N ALA A 99 1.61 0.88 17.24
CA ALA A 99 2.66 0.02 17.78
C ALA A 99 3.01 -1.13 16.82
N LYS A 100 2.02 -1.73 16.14
CA LYS A 100 2.25 -2.78 15.13
C LYS A 100 2.89 -2.26 13.85
N LEU A 101 2.56 -1.06 13.41
CA LEU A 101 3.25 -0.40 12.29
C LEU A 101 4.71 -0.10 12.61
N LEU A 102 5.00 0.36 13.84
CA LEU A 102 6.36 0.60 14.29
C LEU A 102 7.16 -0.71 14.38
N GLU A 103 6.55 -1.76 14.94
CA GLU A 103 7.14 -3.10 14.99
C GLU A 103 7.47 -3.64 13.59
N LEU A 104 6.54 -3.49 12.64
CA LEU A 104 6.74 -3.89 11.25
C LEU A 104 7.88 -3.10 10.60
N SER A 105 7.91 -1.79 10.80
CA SER A 105 8.96 -0.93 10.25
C SER A 105 10.34 -1.37 10.73
N ARG A 106 10.49 -1.60 12.05
CA ARG A 106 11.74 -2.05 12.66
C ARG A 106 12.23 -3.39 12.11
N ARG A 107 11.31 -4.34 11.88
CA ARG A 107 11.65 -5.64 11.29
C ARG A 107 12.18 -5.54 9.86
N LEU A 108 11.88 -4.43 9.18
CA LEU A 108 12.16 -4.24 7.77
C LEU A 108 13.30 -3.26 7.48
N GLU A 109 13.86 -2.60 8.51
CA GLU A 109 14.96 -1.63 8.37
C GLU A 109 16.18 -2.20 7.62
N THR A 110 16.44 -3.51 7.74
CA THR A 110 17.60 -4.16 7.10
C THR A 110 17.34 -4.59 5.65
N VAL A 111 16.09 -4.63 5.21
CA VAL A 111 15.68 -5.10 3.87
C VAL A 111 15.03 -4.01 3.03
N MET A 112 14.60 -2.92 3.65
CA MET A 112 13.91 -1.81 3.02
C MET A 112 14.62 -0.50 3.33
N LEU A 113 15.14 0.14 2.28
CA LEU A 113 15.61 1.52 2.34
C LEU A 113 14.50 2.46 1.89
N ARG A 114 14.02 3.31 2.80
CA ARG A 114 13.05 4.37 2.49
C ARG A 114 13.67 5.72 2.78
N ARG A 115 13.48 6.64 1.84
CA ARG A 115 13.99 8.00 1.85
C ARG A 115 12.82 8.91 1.53
N GLY A 116 12.42 9.78 2.45
CA GLY A 116 11.28 10.67 2.24
C GLY A 116 11.68 11.99 1.57
N ALA A 117 10.72 12.90 1.48
CA ALA A 117 10.89 14.19 0.84
C ALA A 117 11.85 15.12 1.61
N GLU A 118 12.09 14.85 2.89
CA GLU A 118 12.99 15.60 3.78
C GLU A 118 14.43 15.70 3.26
N ILE A 119 14.84 14.76 2.39
CA ILE A 119 16.16 14.77 1.78
C ILE A 119 16.29 15.89 0.76
N ASN A 120 15.19 16.25 0.12
CA ASN A 120 15.14 17.27 -0.91
C ASN A 120 14.84 18.67 -0.34
N GLU A 121 14.37 18.78 0.90
CA GLU A 121 14.08 20.07 1.56
C GLU A 121 15.28 21.01 1.60
N LYS A 122 16.50 20.47 1.62
CA LYS A 122 17.75 21.26 1.60
C LYS A 122 18.12 21.80 0.22
N SER A 123 17.51 21.27 -0.84
CA SER A 123 17.90 21.53 -2.23
C SER A 123 16.76 22.08 -3.10
N LEU A 124 15.52 22.04 -2.62
CA LEU A 124 14.33 22.49 -3.34
C LEU A 124 13.60 23.59 -2.56
N PRO A 125 12.95 24.54 -3.26
CA PRO A 125 12.05 25.49 -2.62
C PRO A 125 10.86 24.76 -1.96
N PRO A 126 10.21 25.39 -0.96
CA PRO A 126 9.10 24.78 -0.24
C PRO A 126 7.92 24.46 -1.17
N LEU A 127 7.34 23.27 -1.01
CA LEU A 127 6.13 22.88 -1.72
C LEU A 127 4.93 23.64 -1.15
N VAL A 128 4.35 24.54 -1.94
CA VAL A 128 3.11 25.24 -1.61
C VAL A 128 1.93 24.49 -2.21
N SER A 129 1.02 23.99 -1.36
CA SER A 129 -0.21 23.31 -1.78
C SER A 129 -1.42 24.18 -1.48
N LEU A 130 -2.25 24.44 -2.50
CA LEU A 130 -3.48 25.23 -2.39
C LEU A 130 -4.68 24.34 -2.72
N VAL A 131 -5.58 24.20 -1.76
CA VAL A 131 -6.85 23.49 -1.97
C VAL A 131 -7.94 24.52 -2.22
N ILE A 132 -8.41 24.61 -3.46
CA ILE A 132 -9.49 25.52 -3.86
C ILE A 132 -10.79 24.72 -3.95
N VAL A 133 -11.71 24.98 -3.03
CA VAL A 133 -13.03 24.35 -3.04
C VAL A 133 -13.96 25.17 -3.92
N VAL A 134 -14.39 24.59 -5.04
CA VAL A 134 -15.29 25.23 -6.01
C VAL A 134 -16.68 24.64 -5.88
N ARG A 135 -17.71 25.48 -5.83
CA ARG A 135 -19.11 25.03 -5.82
C ARG A 135 -19.53 24.56 -7.20
N LEU A 136 -20.32 23.49 -7.25
CA LEU A 136 -20.94 23.04 -8.50
C LEU A 136 -21.85 24.13 -9.05
N THR A 137 -21.83 24.31 -10.37
CA THR A 137 -22.79 25.15 -11.08
C THR A 137 -24.19 24.54 -11.02
N PRO A 138 -25.27 25.33 -11.23
CA PRO A 138 -26.64 24.79 -11.24
C PRO A 138 -26.83 23.61 -12.20
N LEU A 139 -26.21 23.66 -13.40
CA LEU A 139 -26.27 22.57 -14.37
C LEU A 139 -25.54 21.31 -13.87
N GLN A 140 -24.34 21.46 -13.30
CA GLN A 140 -23.59 20.33 -12.75
C GLN A 140 -24.35 19.67 -11.58
N THR A 141 -24.97 20.48 -10.72
CA THR A 141 -25.81 19.98 -9.64
C THR A 141 -27.00 19.18 -10.18
N ALA A 142 -27.71 19.71 -11.19
CA ALA A 142 -28.85 19.03 -11.79
C ALA A 142 -28.45 17.69 -12.45
N LEU A 143 -27.36 17.68 -13.22
CA LEU A 143 -26.85 16.46 -13.85
C LEU A 143 -26.36 15.43 -12.83
N TYR A 144 -25.68 15.90 -11.77
CA TYR A 144 -25.19 15.03 -10.71
C TYR A 144 -26.35 14.40 -9.94
N SER A 145 -27.38 15.17 -9.59
CA SER A 145 -28.60 14.65 -8.96
C SER A 145 -29.32 13.63 -9.85
N PHE A 146 -29.51 13.95 -11.14
CA PHE A 146 -30.11 13.03 -12.11
C PHE A 146 -29.32 11.71 -12.20
N PHE A 147 -27.99 11.78 -12.25
CA PHE A 147 -27.15 10.59 -12.27
C PHE A 147 -27.31 9.74 -11.01
N LEU A 148 -27.35 10.36 -9.82
CA LEU A 148 -27.55 9.64 -8.57
C LEU A 148 -28.93 8.97 -8.48
N GLU A 149 -29.97 9.61 -9.00
CA GLU A 149 -31.34 9.08 -9.05
C GLU A 149 -31.43 7.90 -10.02
N SER A 150 -30.89 8.02 -11.23
CA SER A 150 -30.89 6.94 -12.24
C SER A 150 -30.21 5.64 -11.76
N ARG A 151 -29.14 5.76 -10.94
CA ARG A 151 -28.46 4.59 -10.35
C ARG A 151 -29.21 3.96 -9.18
N ARG A 152 -30.06 4.71 -8.49
CA ARG A 152 -30.92 4.17 -7.42
C ARG A 152 -32.01 3.26 -7.98
N GLU A 153 -32.49 3.52 -9.18
CA GLU A 153 -33.51 2.70 -9.85
C GLU A 153 -32.94 1.42 -10.46
N THR A 154 -31.67 1.42 -10.89
CA THR A 154 -31.02 0.25 -11.50
C THR A 154 -30.55 -0.80 -10.47
N LEU A 155 -30.56 -0.46 -9.18
CA LEU A 155 -30.16 -1.34 -8.06
C LEU A 155 -31.36 -1.88 -7.25
N ARG A 156 -32.59 -1.69 -7.75
CA ARG A 156 -33.81 -2.39 -7.31
C ARG A 156 -34.17 -3.46 -8.32
#